data_AF-A0A1G6UUW4-F1
#
_entry.id   AF-A0A1G6UUW4-F1
#
_cell.length_a   1.000
_cell.length_b   1.000
_cell.length_c   1.000
_cell.angle_alpha   90.00
_cell.angle_beta   90.00
_cell.angle_gamma   90.00
#
_symmetry.space_group_name_H-M   'P 1'
#
loop_
_entity.id
_entity.type
_entity.pdbx_description
1 polymer ?
#
loop_
_entity_poly.entity_id
_entity_poly.type
_entity_poly.pdbx_seq_one_letter_code
_entity_poly.pdbx_strand_id
1 'polypeptide(L)'
;MFAPLHLLNHQPMHCLKKIYKRKIPAFTLPELVVGLLLMAILFGVIATVYMILARQSAHYFTTHRFFTGYYLTKKQLQQDFEKARSIRLDAEHHQLILREEKGVALKTITYRLDTAFIVRSDGDRSDTLYPGARIAAQRYLNDSTPLLVSIKLQHRYGTQYFHTSLGKHYAQADLLNDSTTTEP
;
A
#
# COMPACT_ATOMS: atom_id res chain seq x y z
N MET A 1 -83.59 11.97 -23.63
CA MET A 1 -83.37 13.43 -23.62
C MET A 1 -81.88 13.66 -23.47
N PHE A 2 -81.29 14.51 -24.33
CA PHE A 2 -79.85 14.79 -24.52
C PHE A 2 -79.03 13.75 -25.31
N ALA A 3 -78.69 14.13 -26.55
CA ALA A 3 -77.52 13.67 -27.31
C ALA A 3 -76.24 14.28 -26.65
N PRO A 4 -74.98 13.83 -26.92
CA PRO A 4 -74.43 14.01 -28.27
C PRO A 4 -73.20 13.16 -28.74
N LEU A 5 -73.01 13.25 -30.07
CA LEU A 5 -71.75 13.44 -30.81
C LEU A 5 -70.67 12.33 -30.83
N HIS A 6 -70.75 11.55 -31.92
CA HIS A 6 -69.60 11.13 -32.72
C HIS A 6 -68.64 12.30 -32.96
N LEU A 7 -67.38 12.15 -32.54
CA LEU A 7 -66.27 12.99 -32.97
C LEU A 7 -65.14 12.07 -33.44
N LEU A 8 -65.02 11.98 -34.76
CA LEU A 8 -63.91 11.39 -35.48
C LEU A 8 -62.60 12.06 -35.03
N ASN A 9 -61.75 11.26 -34.41
CA ASN A 9 -60.44 11.67 -33.93
C ASN A 9 -59.49 11.81 -35.14
N HIS A 10 -59.54 12.96 -35.81
CA HIS A 10 -58.55 13.35 -36.80
C HIS A 10 -57.22 13.61 -36.06
N GLN A 11 -56.26 12.71 -36.17
CA GLN A 11 -54.89 12.98 -35.73
C GLN A 11 -54.29 14.09 -36.62
N PRO A 12 -53.88 15.25 -36.07
CA PRO A 12 -53.14 16.23 -36.84
C PRO A 12 -51.73 15.71 -37.12
N MET A 13 -51.35 15.82 -38.40
CA MET A 13 -50.02 15.55 -38.94
C MET A 13 -48.90 16.08 -38.02
N HIS A 14 -47.92 15.21 -37.81
CA HIS A 14 -46.58 15.53 -37.31
C HIS A 14 -46.02 16.78 -38.01
N CYS A 15 -46.06 17.92 -37.32
CA CYS A 15 -45.24 19.06 -37.68
C CYS A 15 -43.80 18.74 -37.25
N LEU A 16 -43.02 18.15 -38.17
CA LEU A 16 -41.58 18.00 -38.02
C LEU A 16 -40.98 19.38 -37.78
N LYS A 17 -40.69 19.67 -36.51
CA LYS A 17 -39.95 20.84 -36.06
C LYS A 17 -38.71 20.96 -36.95
N LYS A 18 -38.70 21.96 -37.83
CA LYS A 18 -37.61 22.25 -38.75
C LYS A 18 -36.40 22.61 -37.89
N ILE A 19 -35.54 21.61 -37.62
CA ILE A 19 -34.26 21.83 -36.97
C ILE A 19 -33.50 22.78 -37.88
N TYR A 20 -33.34 24.04 -37.45
CA TYR A 20 -32.45 24.97 -38.11
C TYR A 20 -31.06 24.35 -38.07
N LYS A 21 -30.68 23.71 -39.17
CA LYS A 21 -29.30 23.29 -39.44
C LYS A 21 -28.51 24.59 -39.53
N ARG A 22 -28.00 25.05 -38.39
CA ARG A 22 -27.00 26.13 -38.31
C ARG A 22 -25.86 25.63 -39.19
N LYS A 23 -25.76 26.16 -40.42
CA LYS A 23 -24.73 25.76 -41.37
C LYS A 23 -23.41 26.12 -40.72
N ILE A 24 -22.67 25.11 -40.27
CA ILE A 24 -21.30 25.31 -39.80
C ILE A 24 -20.53 25.82 -41.02
N PRO A 25 -19.86 26.98 -40.95
CA PRO A 25 -19.06 27.46 -42.07
C PRO A 25 -18.05 26.37 -42.41
N ALA A 26 -18.01 25.98 -43.68
CA ALA A 26 -17.05 25.01 -44.16
C ALA A 26 -15.65 25.62 -44.00
N PHE A 27 -14.78 24.95 -43.25
CA PHE A 27 -13.37 25.33 -43.14
C PHE A 27 -12.71 25.27 -44.52
N THR A 28 -11.88 26.26 -44.83
CA THR A 28 -11.09 26.21 -46.05
C THR A 28 -10.01 25.12 -45.91
N LEU A 29 -9.65 24.44 -47.01
CA LEU A 29 -8.58 23.42 -46.98
C LEU A 29 -7.29 23.92 -46.29
N PRO A 30 -6.83 25.17 -46.50
CA PRO A 30 -5.69 25.72 -45.78
C PRO A 30 -5.88 25.81 -44.27
N GLU A 31 -7.05 26.22 -43.79
CA GLU A 31 -7.36 26.29 -42.35
C GLU A 31 -7.31 24.91 -41.70
N LEU A 32 -7.83 23.88 -42.38
CA LEU A 32 -7.80 22.51 -41.89
C LEU A 32 -6.36 21.99 -41.79
N VAL A 33 -5.52 22.25 -42.80
CA VAL A 33 -4.10 21.86 -42.80
C VAL A 33 -3.34 22.57 -41.68
N VAL A 34 -3.55 23.87 -41.49
CA VAL A 34 -2.93 24.63 -40.40
C VAL A 34 -3.39 24.11 -39.04
N GLY A 35 -4.69 23.81 -38.88
CA GLY A 35 -5.23 23.24 -37.65
C GLY A 35 -4.62 21.87 -37.32
N LEU A 36 -4.50 20.98 -38.30
CA LEU A 36 -3.84 19.67 -38.11
C LEU A 36 -2.36 19.83 -37.76
N LEU A 37 -1.65 20.75 -38.41
CA LEU A 37 -0.24 21.02 -38.11
C LEU A 37 -0.06 21.51 -36.66
N LEU A 38 -0.91 22.44 -36.22
CA LEU A 38 -0.89 22.95 -34.83
C LEU A 38 -1.22 21.85 -33.83
N MET A 39 -2.19 20.98 -34.12
CA MET A 39 -2.52 19.83 -33.28
C MET A 39 -1.36 18.82 -33.19
N ALA A 40 -0.66 18.57 -34.30
CA ALA A 40 0.50 17.68 -34.31
C ALA A 40 1.65 18.24 -33.46
N ILE A 41 1.93 19.54 -33.57
CA ILE A 41 2.93 20.23 -32.72
C ILE A 41 2.51 20.14 -31.25
N LEU A 42 1.26 20.46 -30.93
CA LEU A 42 0.74 20.40 -29.57
C LEU A 42 0.87 18.99 -28.99
N PHE A 43 0.52 17.96 -29.76
CA PHE A 43 0.66 16.57 -29.34
C PHE A 43 2.13 16.21 -29.10
N GLY A 44 3.06 16.66 -29.95
CA GLY A 44 4.49 16.48 -29.78
C GLY A 44 5.01 17.12 -28.47
N VAL A 45 4.56 18.33 -28.15
CA VAL A 45 4.91 19.01 -26.89
C VAL A 45 4.37 18.24 -25.68
N ILE A 46 3.08 17.87 -25.70
CA ILE A 46 2.44 17.13 -24.60
C ILE A 46 3.14 15.79 -24.37
N ALA A 47 3.43 15.05 -25.43
CA ALA A 47 4.13 13.76 -25.34
C ALA A 47 5.53 13.93 -24.75
N THR A 48 6.26 14.97 -25.14
CA THR A 48 7.60 15.26 -24.62
C THR A 48 7.56 15.60 -23.13
N VAL A 49 6.64 16.47 -22.71
CA VAL A 49 6.44 16.82 -21.29
C VAL A 49 6.08 15.58 -20.48
N TYR A 50 5.14 14.78 -20.97
CA TYR A 50 4.73 13.53 -20.31
C TYR A 50 5.92 12.57 -20.14
N MET A 51 6.75 12.40 -21.17
CA MET A 51 7.92 11.53 -21.11
C MET A 51 8.96 12.02 -20.08
N ILE A 52 9.18 13.34 -19.99
CA ILE A 52 10.08 13.93 -19.00
C ILE A 52 9.55 13.67 -17.58
N LEU A 53 8.27 13.94 -17.35
CA LEU A 53 7.64 13.73 -16.04
C LEU A 53 7.67 12.25 -15.64
N ALA A 54 7.32 11.34 -16.55
CA ALA A 54 7.33 9.90 -16.29
C ALA A 54 8.75 9.40 -15.94
N ARG A 55 9.78 9.90 -16.64
CA ARG A 55 11.17 9.55 -16.35
C ARG A 55 11.62 10.09 -14.99
N GLN A 56 11.27 11.33 -14.65
CA GLN A 56 11.58 11.91 -13.35
C GLN A 56 10.88 11.18 -12.21
N SER A 57 9.59 10.85 -12.37
CA SER A 57 8.86 10.10 -11.35
C SER A 57 9.46 8.71 -11.16
N ALA A 58 9.75 7.99 -12.25
CA ALA A 58 10.37 6.67 -12.16
C ALA A 58 11.72 6.73 -11.42
N HIS A 59 12.56 7.72 -11.75
CA HIS A 59 13.83 7.92 -11.06
C HIS A 59 13.64 8.23 -9.58
N TYR A 60 12.74 9.16 -9.24
CA TYR A 60 12.44 9.52 -7.86
C TYR A 60 11.96 8.32 -7.04
N PHE A 61 11.03 7.53 -7.59
CA PHE A 61 10.55 6.31 -6.97
C PHE A 61 11.69 5.31 -6.73
N THR A 62 12.55 5.08 -7.72
CA THR A 62 13.69 4.15 -7.54
C THR A 62 14.66 4.61 -6.47
N THR A 63 14.97 5.92 -6.42
CA THR A 63 15.92 6.49 -5.46
C THR A 63 15.38 6.47 -4.03
N HIS A 64 14.08 6.70 -3.85
CA HIS A 64 13.46 6.76 -2.52
C HIS A 64 12.83 5.45 -2.05
N ARG A 65 12.73 4.43 -2.92
CA ARG A 65 12.11 3.14 -2.61
C ARG A 65 12.66 2.52 -1.34
N PHE A 66 13.99 2.57 -1.15
CA PHE A 66 14.61 2.04 0.06
C PHE A 66 14.11 2.77 1.30
N PHE A 67 14.14 4.10 1.32
CA PHE A 67 13.78 4.89 2.49
C PHE A 67 12.28 4.79 2.82
N THR A 68 11.42 4.82 1.79
CA THR A 68 9.98 4.61 1.98
C THR A 68 9.69 3.22 2.52
N GLY A 69 10.28 2.18 1.92
CA GLY A 69 10.16 0.81 2.43
C GLY A 69 10.66 0.68 3.86
N TYR A 70 11.87 1.19 4.12
CA TYR A 70 12.50 1.17 5.44
C TYR A 70 11.62 1.83 6.50
N TYR A 71 11.05 2.99 6.21
CA TYR A 71 10.14 3.68 7.11
C TYR A 71 8.87 2.87 7.38
N LEU A 72 8.23 2.33 6.33
CA LEU A 72 7.02 1.51 6.46
C LEU A 72 7.29 0.23 7.27
N THR A 73 8.37 -0.47 6.95
CA THR A 73 8.79 -1.70 7.64
C THR A 73 9.12 -1.42 9.10
N LYS A 74 9.87 -0.35 9.38
CA LYS A 74 10.16 0.09 10.75
C LYS A 74 8.87 0.39 11.51
N LYS A 75 7.95 1.16 10.93
CA LYS A 75 6.69 1.53 11.58
C LYS A 75 5.81 0.31 11.85
N GLN A 76 5.69 -0.61 10.90
CA GLN A 76 4.94 -1.85 11.05
C GLN A 76 5.54 -2.73 12.15
N LEU A 77 6.85 -2.94 12.13
CA LEU A 77 7.54 -3.71 13.16
C LEU A 77 7.38 -3.07 14.54
N GLN A 78 7.57 -1.76 14.66
CA GLN A 78 7.37 -1.03 15.92
C GLN A 78 5.97 -1.21 16.48
N GLN A 79 4.95 -1.01 15.64
CA GLN A 79 3.56 -1.15 16.06
C GLN A 79 3.25 -2.57 16.54
N ASP A 80 3.72 -3.58 15.81
CA ASP A 80 3.46 -4.98 16.18
C ASP A 80 4.28 -5.38 17.42
N PHE A 81 5.52 -4.89 17.56
CA PHE A 81 6.33 -5.06 18.77
C PHE A 81 5.64 -4.46 20.01
N GLU A 82 5.12 -3.24 19.89
CA GLU A 82 4.48 -2.54 21.00
C GLU A 82 3.20 -3.22 21.46
N LYS A 83 2.41 -3.76 20.52
CA LYS A 83 1.16 -4.48 20.82
C LYS A 83 1.36 -5.92 21.28
N ALA A 84 2.48 -6.55 20.89
CA ALA A 84 2.75 -7.92 21.28
C ALA A 84 2.85 -8.04 22.81
N ARG A 85 2.16 -9.03 23.35
CA ARG A 85 2.21 -9.43 24.75
C ARG A 85 3.49 -10.16 25.07
N SER A 86 3.88 -11.11 24.21
CA SER A 86 5.16 -11.81 24.29
C SER A 86 5.86 -11.83 22.94
N ILE A 87 7.18 -11.72 22.98
CA ILE A 87 8.03 -11.74 21.79
C ILE A 87 9.14 -12.74 22.03
N ARG A 88 9.25 -13.72 21.14
CA ARG A 88 10.29 -14.75 21.16
C ARG A 88 11.04 -14.71 19.84
N LEU A 89 12.29 -15.13 19.88
CA LEU A 89 13.11 -15.29 18.68
C LEU A 89 13.50 -16.75 18.56
N ASP A 90 13.14 -17.35 17.44
CA ASP A 90 13.73 -18.58 16.97
C ASP A 90 15.00 -18.24 16.18
N ALA A 91 16.14 -18.55 16.79
CA ALA A 91 17.45 -18.25 16.24
C ALA A 91 17.82 -19.15 15.04
N GLU A 92 17.31 -20.38 15.00
CA GLU A 92 17.62 -21.35 13.93
C GLU A 92 16.97 -20.91 12.62
N HIS A 93 15.72 -20.45 12.69
CA HIS A 93 14.95 -20.02 11.53
C HIS A 93 14.99 -18.51 11.28
N HIS A 94 15.75 -17.76 12.07
CA HIS A 94 15.78 -16.29 12.06
C HIS A 94 14.38 -15.67 12.10
N GLN A 95 13.55 -16.19 13.01
CA GLN A 95 12.12 -15.95 13.01
C GLN A 95 11.69 -15.27 14.32
N LEU A 96 11.10 -14.08 14.23
CA LEU A 96 10.50 -13.39 15.37
C LEU A 96 9.04 -13.81 15.49
N ILE A 97 8.67 -14.33 16.65
CA ILE A 97 7.31 -14.78 16.96
C ILE A 97 6.73 -13.81 17.98
N LEU A 98 5.68 -13.10 17.58
CA LEU A 98 4.97 -12.11 18.38
C LEU A 98 3.58 -12.66 18.69
N ARG A 99 3.20 -12.70 19.97
CA ARG A 99 1.85 -13.07 20.39
C ARG A 99 1.10 -11.81 20.82
N GLU A 100 0.06 -11.45 20.11
CA GLU A 100 -0.85 -10.33 20.40
C GLU A 100 -2.12 -10.88 21.06
N GLU A 101 -2.61 -10.21 22.11
CA GLU A 101 -3.89 -10.51 22.71
C GLU A 101 -4.98 -9.67 22.05
N LYS A 102 -5.95 -10.31 21.39
CA LYS A 102 -7.04 -9.63 20.70
C LYS A 102 -8.38 -10.11 21.28
N GLY A 103 -8.81 -9.47 22.36
CA GLY A 103 -9.95 -9.93 23.14
C GLY A 103 -9.58 -11.21 23.90
N VAL A 104 -10.28 -12.31 23.65
CA VAL A 104 -10.04 -13.60 24.33
C VAL A 104 -9.05 -14.49 23.55
N ALA A 105 -8.80 -14.20 22.27
CA ALA A 105 -7.93 -15.01 21.43
C ALA A 105 -6.49 -14.49 21.41
N LEU A 106 -5.54 -15.41 21.49
CA LEU A 106 -4.13 -15.15 21.22
C LEU A 106 -3.87 -15.26 19.71
N LYS A 107 -3.39 -14.16 19.14
CA LYS A 107 -3.04 -14.06 17.73
C LYS A 107 -1.53 -14.11 17.59
N THR A 108 -1.02 -14.98 16.73
CA THR A 108 0.43 -15.08 16.49
C THR A 108 0.79 -14.39 15.18
N ILE A 109 1.70 -13.43 15.25
CA ILE A 109 2.32 -12.76 14.11
C ILE A 109 3.77 -13.23 14.04
N THR A 110 4.21 -13.63 12.87
CA THR A 110 5.54 -14.20 12.70
C THR A 110 6.31 -13.48 11.62
N TYR A 111 7.56 -13.09 11.91
CA TYR A 111 8.45 -12.46 10.95
C TYR A 111 9.62 -13.36 10.64
N ARG A 112 9.75 -13.79 9.40
CA ARG A 112 10.96 -14.44 8.90
C ARG A 112 11.90 -13.39 8.33
N LEU A 113 13.06 -13.23 8.96
CA LEU A 113 14.03 -12.21 8.61
C LEU A 113 14.98 -12.75 7.53
N ASP A 114 14.96 -12.12 6.35
CA ASP A 114 15.98 -12.30 5.32
C ASP A 114 16.72 -10.98 5.10
N THR A 115 17.91 -11.10 4.52
CA THR A 115 18.81 -10.00 4.19
C THR A 115 18.25 -9.11 3.07
N ALA A 116 17.40 -9.66 2.20
CA ALA A 116 16.78 -8.96 1.09
C ALA A 116 15.37 -8.43 1.43
N PHE A 117 14.59 -9.20 2.18
CA PHE A 117 13.21 -8.87 2.57
C PHE A 117 12.85 -9.49 3.92
N ILE A 118 11.73 -9.06 4.50
CA ILE A 118 11.16 -9.67 5.70
C ILE A 118 9.78 -10.18 5.36
N VAL A 119 9.46 -11.44 5.69
CA VAL A 119 8.11 -11.98 5.50
C VAL A 119 7.36 -11.88 6.82
N ARG A 120 6.28 -11.10 6.85
CA ARG A 120 5.35 -11.02 7.97
C ARG A 120 4.17 -11.93 7.68
N SER A 121 3.92 -12.91 8.54
CA SER A 121 2.74 -13.78 8.49
C SER A 121 1.83 -13.52 9.67
N ASP A 122 0.56 -13.36 9.39
CA ASP A 122 -0.48 -12.94 10.30
C ASP A 122 -1.73 -13.79 10.02
N GLY A 123 -1.81 -14.94 10.70
CA GLY A 123 -2.75 -15.99 10.33
C GLY A 123 -2.56 -16.43 8.89
N ASP A 124 -3.62 -16.34 8.08
CA ASP A 124 -3.61 -16.71 6.66
C ASP A 124 -3.03 -15.63 5.73
N ARG A 125 -2.72 -14.44 6.27
CA ARG A 125 -2.17 -13.34 5.48
C ARG A 125 -0.66 -13.29 5.61
N SER A 126 0.04 -13.27 4.47
CA SER A 126 1.48 -13.01 4.42
C SER A 126 1.80 -11.76 3.61
N ASP A 127 2.53 -10.84 4.21
CA ASP A 127 3.03 -9.62 3.57
C ASP A 127 4.56 -9.67 3.46
N THR A 128 5.11 -9.11 2.38
CA THR A 128 6.57 -8.94 2.21
C THR A 128 6.94 -7.49 2.49
N LEU A 129 7.84 -7.30 3.45
CA LEU A 129 8.36 -6.02 3.88
C LEU A 129 9.77 -5.81 3.34
N TYR A 130 10.08 -4.57 2.96
CA TYR A 130 11.38 -4.17 2.43
C TYR A 130 11.88 -2.94 3.19
N PRO A 131 13.19 -2.79 3.40
CA PRO A 131 14.26 -3.71 3.05
C PRO A 131 14.34 -4.90 4.02
N GLY A 132 15.07 -5.93 3.62
CA GLY A 132 15.47 -7.01 4.52
C GLY A 132 16.24 -6.53 5.75
N ALA A 133 16.38 -7.43 6.71
CA ALA A 133 17.08 -7.18 7.95
C ALA A 133 17.88 -8.40 8.39
N ARG A 134 19.03 -8.14 9.03
CA ARG A 134 19.74 -9.12 9.85
C ARG A 134 19.68 -8.71 11.31
N ILE A 135 19.69 -9.68 12.20
CA ILE A 135 19.79 -9.43 13.63
C ILE A 135 21.22 -9.02 13.95
N ALA A 136 21.41 -7.80 14.43
CA ALA A 136 22.71 -7.25 14.81
C ALA A 136 22.98 -7.36 16.32
N ALA A 137 21.93 -7.25 17.14
CA ALA A 137 22.01 -7.46 18.57
C ALA A 137 20.63 -7.82 19.12
N GLN A 138 20.60 -8.53 20.24
CA GLN A 138 19.38 -8.89 20.94
C GLN A 138 19.62 -8.93 22.44
N ARG A 139 18.56 -8.71 23.22
CA ARG A 139 18.60 -8.81 24.68
C ARG A 139 17.32 -9.46 25.16
N TYR A 140 17.46 -10.51 25.95
CA TYR A 140 16.37 -11.19 26.63
C TYR A 140 16.16 -10.62 28.04
N LEU A 141 15.01 -10.92 28.63
CA LEU A 141 14.66 -10.47 29.97
C LEU A 141 15.55 -11.14 31.02
N ASN A 142 15.72 -12.45 30.92
CA ASN A 142 16.55 -13.30 31.75
C ASN A 142 16.80 -14.63 31.00
N ASP A 143 17.62 -15.51 31.58
CA ASP A 143 17.96 -16.80 30.96
C ASP A 143 16.85 -17.85 31.13
N SER A 144 15.94 -17.65 32.11
CA SER A 144 14.88 -18.61 32.43
C SER A 144 13.58 -18.39 31.66
N THR A 145 13.29 -17.16 31.22
CA THR A 145 12.17 -16.85 30.31
C THR A 145 12.71 -16.16 29.05
N PRO A 146 12.72 -16.84 27.88
CA PRO A 146 13.33 -16.34 26.65
C PRO A 146 12.46 -15.26 25.97
N LEU A 147 12.00 -14.27 26.73
CA LEU A 147 11.27 -13.10 26.28
C LEU A 147 12.24 -12.04 25.80
N LEU A 148 12.06 -11.60 24.56
CA LEU A 148 12.92 -10.61 23.92
C LEU A 148 12.55 -9.20 24.39
N VAL A 149 13.48 -8.52 25.08
CA VAL A 149 13.30 -7.15 25.57
C VAL A 149 13.70 -6.13 24.52
N SER A 150 14.77 -6.40 23.77
CA SER A 150 15.18 -5.51 22.68
C SER A 150 15.87 -6.26 21.57
N ILE A 151 15.69 -5.77 20.35
CA ILE A 151 16.38 -6.27 19.16
C ILE A 151 16.84 -5.10 18.30
N LYS A 152 18.06 -5.22 17.79
CA LYS A 152 18.64 -4.30 16.82
C LYS A 152 18.73 -5.02 15.48
N LEU A 153 17.98 -4.51 14.51
CA LEU A 153 17.97 -4.97 13.14
C LEU A 153 18.90 -4.10 12.29
N GLN A 154 19.67 -4.72 11.42
CA GLN A 154 20.55 -4.06 10.46
C GLN A 154 20.01 -4.25 9.05
N HIS A 155 19.82 -3.13 8.36
CA HIS A 155 19.36 -3.05 6.98
C HIS A 155 20.49 -2.51 6.11
N ARG A 156 20.60 -2.97 4.87
CA ARG A 156 21.66 -2.55 3.94
C ARG A 156 21.08 -1.73 2.80
N TYR A 157 21.71 -0.60 2.49
CA TYR A 157 21.46 0.20 1.30
C TYR A 157 22.78 0.54 0.62
N GLY A 158 23.05 -0.11 -0.52
CA GLY A 158 24.36 -0.03 -1.17
C GLY A 158 25.49 -0.49 -0.23
N THR A 159 26.38 0.44 0.13
CA THR A 159 27.48 0.22 1.08
C THR A 159 27.18 0.68 2.50
N GLN A 160 26.03 1.34 2.72
CA GLN A 160 25.64 1.88 4.02
C GLN A 160 24.75 0.91 4.79
N TYR A 161 24.86 0.97 6.11
CA TYR A 161 24.03 0.20 7.03
C TYR A 161 23.14 1.11 7.85
N PHE A 162 21.87 0.75 7.93
CA PHE A 162 20.84 1.42 8.72
C PHE A 162 20.40 0.50 9.84
N HIS A 163 20.05 1.08 10.99
CA HIS A 163 19.69 0.30 12.17
C HIS A 163 18.28 0.65 12.66
N THR A 164 17.49 -0.38 12.89
CA THR A 164 16.21 -0.28 13.59
C THR A 164 16.36 -0.93 14.96
N SER A 165 16.23 -0.13 16.01
CA SER A 165 16.17 -0.63 17.38
C SER A 165 14.71 -0.73 17.81
N LEU A 166 14.31 -1.92 18.25
CA LEU A 166 12.99 -2.20 18.79
C LEU A 166 13.17 -2.62 20.25
N GLY A 167 12.28 -2.13 21.11
CA GLY A 167 12.28 -2.44 22.54
C GLY A 167 10.85 -2.70 23.01
N LYS A 168 10.71 -3.63 23.96
CA LYS A 168 9.46 -3.93 24.65
C LYS A 168 9.67 -3.82 26.14
N HIS A 169 8.78 -3.08 26.79
CA HIS A 169 8.62 -3.12 28.23
C HIS A 169 7.44 -4.04 28.53
N TYR A 170 7.71 -5.15 29.20
CA TYR A 170 6.70 -6.11 29.61
C TYR A 170 6.01 -5.63 30.89
N ALA A 171 4.68 -5.73 30.95
CA ALA A 171 3.97 -5.52 32.20
C ALA A 171 4.17 -6.74 33.11
N GLN A 172 4.07 -6.55 34.44
CA GLN A 172 4.17 -7.68 35.38
C GLN A 172 3.13 -8.78 35.09
N ALA A 173 1.93 -8.39 34.65
CA ALA A 173 0.87 -9.32 34.26
C ALA A 173 1.26 -10.21 33.05
N ASP A 174 2.13 -9.73 32.15
CA ASP A 174 2.60 -10.50 31.00
C ASP A 174 3.61 -11.56 31.43
N LEU A 175 4.45 -11.22 32.41
CA LEU A 175 5.48 -12.13 32.93
C LEU A 175 4.89 -13.33 33.67
N LEU A 176 3.75 -13.14 34.35
CA LEU A 176 3.09 -14.18 35.14
C LEU A 176 2.37 -15.23 34.28
N ASN A 177 1.96 -14.88 33.07
CA ASN A 177 1.16 -15.75 32.21
C ASN A 177 2.00 -16.53 31.18
N ASP A 178 3.26 -16.15 30.96
CA ASP A 178 4.11 -16.87 30.01
C ASP A 178 4.69 -18.17 30.61
N SER A 179 4.72 -18.30 31.94
CA SER A 179 5.18 -19.51 32.65
C SER A 179 4.22 -20.71 32.51
N THR A 180 2.96 -20.48 32.14
CA THR A 180 1.95 -21.53 31.97
C THR A 180 1.84 -22.06 30.54
N THR A 181 2.48 -21.42 29.55
CA THR A 181 2.35 -21.76 28.12
C THR A 181 3.63 -22.42 27.58
N THR A 182 4.10 -23.44 28.28
CA THR A 182 5.19 -24.33 27.85
C THR A 182 4.58 -25.69 27.54
N GLU A 183 3.85 -25.79 26.44
CA GLU A 183 3.53 -27.10 25.86
C GLU A 183 4.39 -27.31 24.61
N PRO A 184 4.88 -28.55 24.41
CA PRO A 184 5.91 -28.92 23.44
C PRO A 184 5.47 -28.83 21.98
#